data_AF-A0A645HZ51-F1
#
_entry.id   AF-A0A645HZ51-F1
#
_cell.length_a   1.000
_cell.length_b   1.000
_cell.length_c   1.000
_cell.angle_alpha   90.00
_cell.angle_beta   90.00
_cell.angle_gamma   90.00
#
_symmetry.space_group_name_H-M   'P 1'
#
loop_
_entity.id
_entity.type
_entity.pdbx_description
1 polymer ?
#
loop_
_entity_poly.entity_id
_entity_poly.type
_entity_poly.pdbx_seq_one_letter_code
_entity_poly.pdbx_strand_id
1 'polypeptide(L)'
;MSALYAGDLALAKQCAACCLSMQKQQPRADRYYFQMKLDGMLYTEADSTDAGFIDTAKTKQCYWEVGFSMLLMCKLYQITQDPTYLESARKFLEFKLKCQDDAFAYWGSGKSALAAAHYFMITGDERARDASLRFMQFVVETQKPNGGFQYEDEPDELLIYVDHAACFSVWGTESISVMASRIL
;
A
#
# COMPACT_ATOMS: atom_id res chain seq x y z
N MET A 1 -1.19 0.37 11.53
CA MET A 1 -2.10 -0.77 11.74
C MET A 1 -2.09 -1.28 13.17
N SER A 2 -0.93 -1.34 13.85
CA SER A 2 -0.81 -1.84 15.22
C SER A 2 -1.76 -1.20 16.24
N ALA A 3 -1.96 0.13 16.17
CA ALA A 3 -2.92 0.83 17.04
C ALA A 3 -4.36 0.31 16.87
N LEU A 4 -4.80 0.04 15.63
CA LEU A 4 -6.12 -0.55 15.37
C LEU A 4 -6.23 -1.97 15.93
N TYR A 5 -5.19 -2.80 15.77
CA TYR A 5 -5.18 -4.16 16.32
C TYR A 5 -5.15 -4.19 17.86
N ALA A 6 -4.54 -3.19 18.48
CA ALA A 6 -4.56 -3.02 19.93
C ALA A 6 -5.88 -2.41 20.47
N GLY A 7 -6.83 -2.06 19.59
CA GLY A 7 -8.07 -1.38 19.97
C GLY A 7 -7.91 0.10 20.30
N ASP A 8 -6.72 0.68 20.09
CA ASP A 8 -6.44 2.09 20.33
C ASP A 8 -6.83 2.95 19.12
N LEU A 9 -8.14 3.21 19.01
CA LEU A 9 -8.70 4.04 17.93
C LEU A 9 -8.21 5.49 18.01
N ALA A 10 -7.91 6.01 19.20
CA ALA A 10 -7.44 7.38 19.37
C ALA A 10 -6.05 7.54 18.74
N LEU A 11 -5.13 6.64 19.06
CA LEU A 11 -3.80 6.61 18.46
C LEU A 11 -3.87 6.35 16.94
N ALA A 12 -4.75 5.45 16.49
CA ALA A 12 -4.94 5.19 15.07
C ALA A 12 -5.38 6.46 14.30
N LYS A 13 -6.28 7.27 14.89
CA LYS A 13 -6.69 8.56 14.32
C LYS A 13 -5.53 9.58 14.28
N GLN A 14 -4.67 9.59 15.30
CA GLN A 14 -3.46 10.44 15.29
C GLN A 14 -2.49 10.03 14.18
N CYS A 15 -2.24 8.74 14.00
CA CYS A 15 -1.43 8.24 12.87
C CYS A 15 -2.05 8.64 11.52
N ALA A 16 -3.38 8.52 11.40
CA ALA A 16 -4.08 8.93 10.18
C ALA A 16 -3.98 10.43 9.92
N ALA A 17 -4.01 11.27 10.95
CA ALA A 17 -3.81 12.71 10.79
C ALA A 17 -2.44 13.04 10.16
N CYS A 18 -1.39 12.28 10.49
CA CYS A 18 -0.08 12.40 9.83
C CYS A 18 -0.17 12.03 8.34
N CYS A 19 -0.80 10.91 8.00
CA CYS A 19 -0.99 10.50 6.59
C CYS A 19 -1.82 11.51 5.79
N LEU A 20 -2.89 12.05 6.38
CA LEU A 20 -3.74 13.08 5.75
C LEU A 20 -2.96 14.38 5.53
N SER A 21 -2.15 14.78 6.50
CA SER A 21 -1.25 15.94 6.39
C SER A 21 -0.24 15.74 5.26
N MET A 22 0.43 14.59 5.22
CA MET A 22 1.38 14.22 4.16
C MET A 22 0.73 14.27 2.77
N GLN A 23 -0.47 13.71 2.61
CA GLN A 23 -1.18 13.72 1.34
C GLN A 23 -1.57 15.15 0.91
N LYS A 24 -1.97 16.01 1.85
CA LYS A 24 -2.34 17.41 1.58
C LYS A 24 -1.13 18.26 1.17
N GLN A 25 0.05 17.94 1.68
CA GLN A 25 1.28 18.69 1.43
C GLN A 25 1.99 18.31 0.13
N GLN A 26 1.52 17.30 -0.60
CA GLN A 26 2.17 16.86 -1.85
C GLN A 26 2.23 18.02 -2.86
N PRO A 27 3.43 18.46 -3.29
CA PRO A 27 3.58 19.62 -4.16
C PRO A 27 3.43 19.27 -5.65
N ARG A 28 3.41 17.96 -5.97
CA ARG A 28 3.63 17.45 -7.33
C ARG A 28 2.71 16.27 -7.61
N ALA A 29 2.30 16.14 -8.88
CA ALA A 29 1.42 15.05 -9.33
C ALA A 29 2.18 13.87 -9.94
N ASP A 30 3.43 14.09 -10.36
CA ASP A 30 4.30 13.08 -10.99
C ASP A 30 5.10 12.25 -9.98
N ARG A 31 5.04 12.61 -8.69
CA ARG A 31 5.70 11.88 -7.61
C ARG A 31 4.94 11.97 -6.30
N TYR A 32 5.28 11.09 -5.37
CA TYR A 32 4.73 11.07 -4.01
C TYR A 32 5.84 10.95 -2.96
N TYR A 33 6.01 11.98 -2.15
CA TYR A 33 6.94 11.97 -1.02
C TYR A 33 6.29 11.32 0.19
N PHE A 34 7.03 10.48 0.89
CA PHE A 34 6.51 9.68 2.00
C PHE A 34 7.26 9.94 3.33
N GLN A 35 8.15 10.93 3.36
CA GLN A 35 8.91 11.30 4.55
C GLN A 35 8.37 12.61 5.14
N MET A 36 8.33 12.68 6.47
CA MET A 36 7.90 13.87 7.22
C MET A 36 9.02 14.32 8.15
N LYS A 37 9.17 15.63 8.31
CA LYS A 37 10.01 16.25 9.34
C LYS A 37 9.33 16.16 10.71
N LEU A 38 10.11 16.34 11.78
CA LEU A 38 9.61 16.31 13.16
C LEU A 38 8.58 17.39 13.46
N ASP A 39 8.61 18.50 12.72
CA ASP A 39 7.64 19.60 12.81
C ASP A 39 6.32 19.31 12.06
N GLY A 40 6.19 18.15 11.42
CA GLY A 40 5.01 17.74 10.66
C GLY A 40 4.96 18.29 9.24
N MET A 41 6.03 18.91 8.74
CA MET A 41 6.16 19.30 7.34
C MET A 41 6.65 18.15 6.47
N LEU A 42 6.16 18.08 5.23
CA LEU A 42 6.63 17.11 4.24
C LEU A 42 8.12 17.33 3.95
N TYR A 43 8.90 16.25 3.93
CA TYR A 43 10.31 16.27 3.56
C TYR A 43 10.45 16.03 2.05
N THR A 44 11.12 16.94 1.36
CA THR A 44 11.17 16.98 -0.11
C THR A 44 12.59 17.23 -0.63
N GLU A 45 12.76 17.25 -1.96
CA GLU A 45 14.03 17.62 -2.59
C GLU A 45 14.52 19.04 -2.27
N ALA A 46 13.63 19.92 -1.83
CA ALA A 46 14.02 21.25 -1.34
C ALA A 46 14.75 21.19 0.01
N ASP A 47 14.53 20.12 0.79
CA ASP A 47 15.21 19.87 2.06
C ASP A 47 16.50 19.06 1.86
N SER A 48 16.51 18.10 0.92
CA SER A 48 17.70 17.31 0.53
C SER A 48 17.52 16.60 -0.81
N THR A 49 18.57 16.51 -1.61
CA THR A 49 18.57 15.73 -2.87
C THR A 49 18.30 14.24 -2.67
N ASP A 50 18.47 13.72 -1.46
CA ASP A 50 18.26 12.31 -1.11
C ASP A 50 16.85 12.03 -0.56
N ALA A 51 15.94 13.02 -0.60
CA ALA A 51 14.57 12.83 -0.16
C ALA A 51 13.88 11.69 -0.92
N GLY A 52 13.25 10.78 -0.18
CA GLY A 52 12.57 9.62 -0.73
C GLY A 52 11.22 9.99 -1.35
N PHE A 53 10.99 9.55 -2.58
CA PHE A 53 9.70 9.66 -3.25
C PHE A 53 9.46 8.49 -4.21
N ILE A 54 8.20 8.23 -4.52
CA ILE A 54 7.77 7.35 -5.61
C ILE A 54 7.57 8.21 -6.85
N ASP A 55 8.29 7.94 -7.92
CA ASP A 55 8.18 8.59 -9.23
C ASP A 55 7.21 7.81 -10.14
N THR A 56 6.17 8.46 -10.65
CA THR A 56 5.17 7.79 -11.51
C THR A 56 5.76 7.21 -12.80
N ALA A 57 6.92 7.69 -13.24
CA ALA A 57 7.60 7.24 -14.46
C ALA A 57 8.59 6.08 -14.23
N LYS A 58 8.83 5.66 -12.97
CA LYS A 58 9.81 4.61 -12.64
C LYS A 58 9.17 3.33 -12.12
N THR A 59 9.88 2.23 -12.32
CA THR A 59 9.55 0.88 -11.81
C THR A 59 10.40 0.53 -10.59
N LYS A 60 10.07 -0.59 -9.94
CA LYS A 60 10.78 -1.24 -8.83
C LYS A 60 10.95 -0.36 -7.60
N GLN A 61 9.90 0.39 -7.24
CA GLN A 61 9.95 1.38 -6.15
C GLN A 61 9.30 0.88 -4.85
N CYS A 62 9.47 1.66 -3.78
CA CYS A 62 8.89 1.44 -2.45
C CYS A 62 7.37 1.72 -2.39
N TYR A 63 6.62 1.04 -3.25
CA TYR A 63 5.17 1.20 -3.38
C TYR A 63 4.37 0.97 -2.09
N TRP A 64 4.94 0.25 -1.12
CA TRP A 64 4.32 0.01 0.19
C TRP A 64 4.08 1.29 1.00
N GLU A 65 4.88 2.35 0.79
CA GLU A 65 4.77 3.61 1.55
C GLU A 65 3.37 4.23 1.38
N VAL A 66 2.85 4.21 0.16
CA VAL A 66 1.47 4.64 -0.15
C VAL A 66 0.44 3.57 0.25
N GLY A 67 0.74 2.30 0.00
CA GLY A 67 -0.17 1.19 0.28
C GLY A 67 -0.58 1.10 1.76
N PHE A 68 0.36 1.34 2.68
CA PHE A 68 0.06 1.35 4.12
C PHE A 68 -0.92 2.45 4.52
N SER A 69 -0.70 3.67 4.03
CA SER A 69 -1.60 4.79 4.30
C SER A 69 -2.99 4.53 3.73
N MET A 70 -3.08 4.03 2.49
CA MET A 70 -4.34 3.67 1.86
C MET A 70 -5.11 2.60 2.66
N LEU A 71 -4.43 1.55 3.11
CA LEU A 71 -5.05 0.49 3.90
C LEU A 71 -5.56 1.02 5.25
N LEU A 72 -4.77 1.87 5.93
CA LEU A 72 -5.19 2.52 7.18
C LEU A 72 -6.46 3.35 6.97
N MET A 73 -6.52 4.15 5.90
CA MET A 73 -7.70 4.94 5.57
C MET A 73 -8.93 4.06 5.33
N CYS A 74 -8.80 2.96 4.57
CA CYS A 74 -9.90 2.03 4.34
C CYS A 74 -10.43 1.44 5.65
N LYS A 75 -9.52 0.96 6.53
CA LYS A 75 -9.90 0.38 7.83
C LYS A 75 -10.57 1.41 8.74
N LEU A 76 -10.06 2.64 8.79
CA LEU A 76 -10.67 3.71 9.57
C LEU A 76 -12.07 4.07 9.04
N TYR A 77 -12.26 4.16 7.73
CA TYR A 77 -13.58 4.36 7.15
C TYR A 77 -14.56 3.26 7.59
N GLN A 78 -14.16 1.99 7.52
CA GLN A 78 -15.04 0.89 7.95
C GLN A 78 -15.47 1.03 9.42
N ILE A 79 -14.57 1.49 10.30
CA ILE A 79 -14.82 1.64 11.74
C ILE A 79 -15.65 2.89 12.05
N THR A 80 -15.33 4.03 11.44
CA THR A 80 -15.87 5.34 11.83
C THR A 80 -16.94 5.88 10.89
N GLN A 81 -17.04 5.32 9.68
CA GLN A 81 -17.87 5.83 8.58
C GLN A 81 -17.58 7.30 8.21
N ASP A 82 -16.38 7.80 8.55
CA ASP A 82 -15.97 9.17 8.22
C ASP A 82 -15.50 9.25 6.76
N PRO A 83 -16.22 9.98 5.87
CA PRO A 83 -15.93 10.01 4.45
C PRO A 83 -14.55 10.60 4.12
N THR A 84 -13.94 11.36 5.04
CA THR A 84 -12.59 11.90 4.88
C THR A 84 -11.57 10.80 4.62
N TYR A 85 -11.72 9.65 5.30
CA TYR A 85 -10.81 8.53 5.14
C TYR A 85 -11.03 7.84 3.79
N LEU A 86 -12.27 7.62 3.36
CA LEU A 86 -12.53 7.00 2.06
C LEU A 86 -12.04 7.88 0.89
N GLU A 87 -12.24 9.19 0.99
CA GLU A 87 -11.76 10.14 0.00
C GLU A 87 -10.21 10.19 -0.05
N SER A 88 -9.55 10.09 1.10
CA SER A 88 -8.10 9.96 1.16
C SER A 88 -7.61 8.64 0.55
N ALA A 89 -8.28 7.52 0.83
CA ALA A 89 -7.98 6.23 0.23
C ALA A 89 -8.10 6.27 -1.30
N ARG A 90 -9.14 6.93 -1.83
CA ARG A 90 -9.32 7.16 -3.26
C ARG A 90 -8.13 7.89 -3.86
N LYS A 91 -7.66 8.97 -3.24
CA LYS A 91 -6.50 9.75 -3.74
C LYS A 91 -5.22 8.92 -3.77
N PHE A 92 -4.99 8.05 -2.79
CA PHE A 92 -3.87 7.11 -2.81
C PHE A 92 -3.97 6.11 -3.96
N LEU A 93 -5.16 5.53 -4.19
CA LEU A 93 -5.40 4.65 -5.32
C LEU A 93 -5.15 5.36 -6.65
N GLU A 94 -5.69 6.56 -6.83
CA GLU A 94 -5.51 7.36 -8.06
C GLU A 94 -4.04 7.72 -8.32
N PHE A 95 -3.25 7.99 -7.28
CA PHE A 95 -1.79 8.14 -7.44
C PHE A 95 -1.14 6.83 -7.92
N LYS A 96 -1.49 5.71 -7.27
CA LYS A 96 -0.95 4.39 -7.60
C LYS A 96 -1.28 3.93 -9.02
N LEU A 97 -2.49 4.23 -9.50
CA LEU A 97 -2.92 3.92 -10.87
C LEU A 97 -2.18 4.74 -11.95
N LYS A 98 -1.52 5.86 -11.57
CA LYS A 98 -0.66 6.64 -12.48
C LYS A 98 0.79 6.15 -12.53
N CYS A 99 1.19 5.30 -11.58
CA CYS A 99 2.54 4.73 -11.58
C CYS A 99 2.70 3.70 -12.70
N GLN A 100 3.93 3.30 -12.97
CA GLN A 100 4.24 2.23 -13.92
C GLN A 100 3.54 0.91 -13.58
N ASP A 101 3.47 0.01 -14.57
CA ASP A 101 2.70 -1.23 -14.52
C ASP A 101 3.04 -2.18 -13.37
N ASP A 102 4.24 -2.07 -12.81
CA ASP A 102 4.69 -2.89 -11.68
C ASP A 102 4.21 -2.36 -10.31
N ALA A 103 3.52 -1.21 -10.28
CA ALA A 103 2.92 -0.63 -9.08
C ALA A 103 1.97 -1.58 -8.34
N PHE A 104 1.44 -2.59 -9.04
CA PHE A 104 0.66 -3.69 -8.45
C PHE A 104 1.20 -5.07 -8.84
N ALA A 105 2.41 -5.16 -9.40
CA ALA A 105 3.03 -6.41 -9.84
C ALA A 105 4.53 -6.40 -9.55
N TYR A 106 4.88 -6.02 -8.32
CA TYR A 106 6.25 -6.01 -7.81
C TYR A 106 6.23 -6.43 -6.34
N TRP A 107 7.36 -6.90 -5.83
CA TRP A 107 7.48 -7.38 -4.45
C TRP A 107 7.02 -6.35 -3.40
N GLY A 108 7.31 -5.08 -3.65
CA GLY A 108 6.88 -3.96 -2.81
C GLY A 108 5.38 -3.61 -2.86
N SER A 109 4.60 -4.30 -3.71
CA SER A 109 3.24 -3.89 -4.06
C SER A 109 2.15 -4.59 -3.23
N GLY A 110 2.46 -5.65 -2.48
CA GLY A 110 1.42 -6.46 -1.84
C GLY A 110 0.54 -5.73 -0.83
N LYS A 111 1.11 -4.76 -0.10
CA LYS A 111 0.33 -3.90 0.79
C LYS A 111 -0.59 -2.95 0.04
N SER A 112 -0.17 -2.49 -1.15
CA SER A 112 -1.02 -1.71 -2.04
C SER A 112 -2.17 -2.57 -2.59
N ALA A 113 -1.90 -3.82 -2.94
CA ALA A 113 -2.91 -4.76 -3.42
C ALA A 113 -3.96 -5.09 -2.34
N LEU A 114 -3.54 -5.28 -1.09
CA LEU A 114 -4.46 -5.45 0.04
C LEU A 114 -5.30 -4.19 0.30
N ALA A 115 -4.68 -3.01 0.21
CA ALA A 115 -5.42 -1.75 0.30
C ALA A 115 -6.46 -1.62 -0.82
N ALA A 116 -6.11 -2.00 -2.05
CA ALA A 116 -7.01 -1.99 -3.20
C ALA A 116 -8.17 -2.99 -3.06
N ALA A 117 -7.92 -4.20 -2.53
CA ALA A 117 -8.98 -5.15 -2.19
C ALA A 117 -9.97 -4.56 -1.18
N HIS A 118 -9.48 -3.92 -0.12
CA HIS A 118 -10.32 -3.22 0.86
C HIS A 118 -11.13 -2.09 0.22
N TYR A 119 -10.50 -1.30 -0.66
CA TYR A 119 -11.18 -0.21 -1.34
C TYR A 119 -12.28 -0.72 -2.28
N PHE A 120 -12.03 -1.79 -3.04
CA PHE A 120 -13.04 -2.47 -3.86
C PHE A 120 -14.18 -3.01 -2.98
N MET A 121 -13.87 -3.68 -1.88
CA MET A 121 -14.88 -4.20 -0.97
C MET A 121 -15.77 -3.09 -0.42
N ILE A 122 -15.23 -1.88 -0.17
CA ILE A 122 -16.01 -0.72 0.28
C ILE A 122 -16.84 -0.12 -0.86
N THR A 123 -16.24 0.13 -2.03
CA THR A 123 -16.80 1.01 -3.07
C THR A 123 -17.41 0.28 -4.25
N GLY A 124 -16.93 -0.92 -4.57
CA GLY A 124 -17.20 -1.62 -5.81
C GLY A 124 -16.37 -1.15 -7.01
N ASP A 125 -15.37 -0.28 -6.81
CA ASP A 125 -14.50 0.19 -7.91
C ASP A 125 -13.65 -0.95 -8.48
N GLU A 126 -14.03 -1.43 -9.66
CA GLU A 126 -13.37 -2.56 -10.33
C GLU A 126 -11.90 -2.29 -10.65
N ARG A 127 -11.48 -1.04 -10.80
CA ARG A 127 -10.06 -0.70 -11.00
C ARG A 127 -9.23 -1.12 -9.79
N ALA A 128 -9.80 -1.04 -8.58
CA ALA A 128 -9.16 -1.49 -7.36
C ALA A 128 -9.13 -3.03 -7.25
N ARG A 129 -10.19 -3.72 -7.71
CA ARG A 129 -10.20 -5.18 -7.84
C ARG A 129 -9.08 -5.64 -8.77
N ASP A 130 -9.02 -5.07 -9.96
CA ASP A 130 -8.05 -5.46 -10.99
C ASP A 130 -6.62 -5.18 -10.53
N ALA A 131 -6.40 -4.05 -9.85
CA ALA A 131 -5.13 -3.75 -9.19
C ALA A 131 -4.74 -4.78 -8.13
N SER A 132 -5.69 -5.24 -7.30
CA SER A 132 -5.42 -6.29 -6.32
C SER A 132 -5.08 -7.64 -6.98
N LEU A 133 -5.83 -8.02 -8.01
CA LEU A 133 -5.63 -9.26 -8.77
C LEU A 133 -4.26 -9.31 -9.47
N ARG A 134 -3.77 -8.18 -10.00
CA ARG A 134 -2.42 -8.10 -10.61
C ARG A 134 -1.32 -8.57 -9.66
N PHE A 135 -1.40 -8.22 -8.38
CA PHE A 135 -0.40 -8.66 -7.40
C PHE A 135 -0.51 -10.15 -7.09
N MET A 136 -1.73 -10.68 -7.01
CA MET A 136 -1.94 -12.12 -6.81
C MET A 136 -1.37 -12.92 -7.97
N GLN A 137 -1.62 -12.47 -9.19
CA GLN A 137 -1.07 -13.10 -10.40
C GLN A 137 0.47 -13.08 -10.34
N PHE A 138 1.06 -11.93 -10.01
CA PHE A 138 2.50 -11.80 -9.81
C PHE A 138 3.04 -12.78 -8.76
N VAL A 139 2.39 -12.92 -7.60
CA VAL A 139 2.81 -13.88 -6.56
C VAL A 139 2.75 -15.31 -7.10
N VAL A 140 1.68 -15.73 -7.76
CA VAL A 140 1.58 -17.09 -8.31
C VAL A 140 2.64 -17.36 -9.38
N GLU A 141 2.87 -16.40 -10.28
CA GLU A 141 3.84 -16.54 -11.38
C GLU A 141 5.29 -16.54 -10.92
N THR A 142 5.59 -15.90 -9.79
CA THR A 142 6.96 -15.74 -9.29
C THR A 142 7.33 -16.70 -8.16
N GLN A 143 6.38 -17.53 -7.69
CA GLN A 143 6.65 -18.53 -6.69
C GLN A 143 7.66 -19.58 -7.22
N LYS A 144 8.72 -19.81 -6.46
CA LYS A 144 9.73 -20.82 -6.80
C LYS A 144 9.19 -22.25 -6.56
N PRO A 145 9.80 -23.29 -7.16
CA PRO A 145 9.38 -24.68 -6.93
C PRO A 145 9.42 -25.13 -5.46
N ASN A 146 10.22 -24.49 -4.62
CA ASN A 146 10.27 -24.74 -3.17
C ASN A 146 9.17 -24.00 -2.38
N GLY A 147 8.25 -23.30 -3.06
CA GLY A 147 7.18 -22.49 -2.47
C GLY A 147 7.60 -21.11 -1.98
N GLY A 148 8.91 -20.80 -2.01
CA GLY A 148 9.46 -19.53 -1.54
C GLY A 148 9.49 -18.44 -2.60
N PHE A 149 9.88 -17.24 -2.17
CA PHE A 149 10.03 -16.06 -3.00
C PHE A 149 11.34 -15.36 -2.66
N GLN A 150 11.95 -14.72 -3.65
CA GLN A 150 13.25 -14.06 -3.53
C GLN A 150 13.36 -12.98 -4.60
N TYR A 151 13.93 -11.83 -4.25
CA TYR A 151 14.28 -10.79 -5.20
C TYR A 151 15.48 -11.25 -6.05
N GLU A 152 15.69 -10.60 -7.19
CA GLU A 152 16.72 -11.02 -8.14
C GLU A 152 18.14 -10.80 -7.60
N ASP A 153 18.32 -9.87 -6.65
CA ASP A 153 19.58 -9.41 -6.08
C ASP A 153 19.84 -9.90 -4.65
N GLU A 154 18.99 -10.79 -4.13
CA GLU A 154 19.07 -11.29 -2.77
C GLU A 154 19.91 -12.57 -2.62
N PRO A 155 20.59 -12.75 -1.47
CA PRO A 155 21.33 -13.98 -1.21
C PRO A 155 20.39 -15.18 -1.03
N ASP A 156 20.86 -16.37 -1.39
CA ASP A 156 20.09 -17.63 -1.27
C ASP A 156 20.07 -18.13 0.17
N GLU A 157 19.23 -17.49 1.00
CA GLU A 157 19.15 -17.76 2.43
C GLU A 157 17.74 -18.18 2.85
N LEU A 158 17.65 -19.18 3.73
CA LEU A 158 16.38 -19.69 4.26
C LEU A 158 15.50 -18.58 4.85
N LEU A 159 16.11 -17.62 5.55
CA LEU A 159 15.39 -16.54 6.20
C LEU A 159 14.60 -15.68 5.19
N ILE A 160 15.17 -15.43 4.00
CA ILE A 160 14.52 -14.64 2.95
C ILE A 160 13.29 -15.37 2.42
N TYR A 161 13.40 -16.67 2.16
CA TYR A 161 12.25 -17.47 1.73
C TYR A 161 11.13 -17.48 2.77
N VAL A 162 11.48 -17.61 4.05
CA VAL A 162 10.51 -17.65 5.15
C VAL A 162 9.81 -16.29 5.29
N ASP A 163 10.57 -15.19 5.33
CA ASP A 163 10.00 -13.85 5.49
C ASP A 163 9.09 -13.47 4.32
N HIS A 164 9.55 -13.71 3.10
CA HIS A 164 8.77 -13.39 1.91
C HIS A 164 7.55 -14.29 1.75
N ALA A 165 7.68 -15.60 2.00
CA ALA A 165 6.53 -16.48 1.97
C ALA A 165 5.47 -16.07 3.01
N ALA A 166 5.89 -15.68 4.21
CA ALA A 166 4.98 -15.17 5.23
C ALA A 166 4.28 -13.88 4.76
N CYS A 167 5.03 -12.92 4.21
CA CYS A 167 4.48 -11.67 3.74
C CYS A 167 3.52 -11.83 2.55
N PHE A 168 3.97 -12.47 1.47
CA PHE A 168 3.23 -12.52 0.21
C PHE A 168 2.03 -13.47 0.28
N SER A 169 2.14 -14.58 1.04
CA SER A 169 1.00 -15.48 1.25
C SER A 169 -0.09 -14.78 2.05
N VAL A 170 0.25 -14.04 3.10
CA VAL A 170 -0.73 -13.26 3.88
C VAL A 170 -1.40 -12.21 3.01
N TRP A 171 -0.64 -11.39 2.29
CA TRP A 171 -1.25 -10.33 1.46
C TRP A 171 -2.11 -10.89 0.33
N GLY A 172 -1.67 -11.97 -0.33
CA GLY A 172 -2.45 -12.64 -1.37
C GLY A 172 -3.75 -13.22 -0.82
N THR A 173 -3.67 -14.05 0.22
CA THR A 173 -4.85 -14.73 0.80
C THR A 173 -5.82 -13.77 1.47
N GLU A 174 -5.33 -12.76 2.20
CA GLU A 174 -6.20 -11.74 2.79
C GLU A 174 -6.90 -10.91 1.72
N SER A 175 -6.20 -10.53 0.65
CA SER A 175 -6.81 -9.77 -0.44
C SER A 175 -7.93 -10.57 -1.12
N ILE A 176 -7.74 -11.89 -1.34
CA ILE A 176 -8.80 -12.77 -1.89
C ILE A 176 -9.98 -12.82 -0.92
N SER A 177 -9.72 -13.05 0.36
CA SER A 177 -10.76 -13.14 1.41
C SER A 177 -11.59 -11.86 1.49
N VAL A 178 -10.93 -10.70 1.48
CA VAL A 178 -11.58 -9.38 1.49
C VAL A 178 -12.46 -9.19 0.26
N MET A 179 -11.96 -9.49 -0.94
CA MET A 179 -12.76 -9.33 -2.16
C MET A 179 -13.94 -10.32 -2.21
N ALA A 180 -13.75 -11.57 -1.81
CA ALA A 180 -14.80 -12.59 -1.77
C ALA A 180 -15.88 -12.30 -0.73
N SER A 181 -15.58 -11.53 0.31
CA SER A 181 -16.56 -11.12 1.33
C SER A 181 -17.60 -10.11 0.82
N ARG A 182 -17.35 -9.47 -0.34
CA ARG A 182 -18.34 -8.62 -1.00
C ARG A 182 -19.37 -9.50 -1.71
N ILE A 183 -20.49 -9.75 -1.05
CA ILE A 183 -21.65 -10.39 -1.68
C ILE A 183 -22.18 -9.42 -2.75
N LEU A 184 -22.24 -9.90 -4.00
CA LEU A 184 -22.80 -9.18 -5.16
C LEU A 184 -24.31 -8.99 -5.02
#